data_AF-A0A353RME7-F1
#
_entry.id   AF-A0A353RME7-F1
#
_cell.length_a   1.000
_cell.length_b   1.000
_cell.length_c   1.000
_cell.angle_alpha   90.00
_cell.angle_beta   90.00
_cell.angle_gamma   90.00
#
_symmetry.space_group_name_H-M   'P 1'
#
loop_
_entity.id
_entity.type
_entity.pdbx_description
1 polymer ?
#
loop_
_entity_poly.entity_id
_entity_poly.type
_entity_poly.pdbx_seq_one_letter_code
_entity_poly.pdbx_strand_id
1 'polypeptide(L)'
;PRKGDSENPQKKSDASQFYIVHGKEYTQGRLDTMEMAVNVPIKNQLIRTYYAPHKEELARLKESDPRGFNALLDSVLGVVDSLYALAPGKFLFPDGLKEIYTNFGGLHHLDGEYTVFGEVTEGLEVIEKIAALAVDENSRPKTDAKIIRIYTEP
;
A
#
# COMPACT_ATOMS: atom_id res chain seq x y z
N PRO A 1 -11.49 13.03 -23.73
CA PRO A 1 -10.49 12.92 -22.65
C PRO A 1 -11.13 12.52 -21.31
N ARG A 2 -10.55 11.50 -20.65
CA ARG A 2 -10.94 11.06 -19.31
C ARG A 2 -10.95 12.25 -18.37
N LYS A 3 -12.03 12.38 -17.59
CA LYS A 3 -12.17 13.41 -16.56
C LYS A 3 -11.53 12.96 -15.25
N GLY A 4 -11.20 13.91 -14.38
CA GLY A 4 -10.70 13.62 -13.03
C GLY A 4 -11.72 12.86 -12.20
N ASP A 5 -11.27 12.19 -11.14
CA ASP A 5 -12.09 11.25 -10.36
C ASP A 5 -13.32 11.90 -9.70
N SER A 6 -13.30 13.22 -9.46
CA SER A 6 -14.47 13.99 -8.99
C SER A 6 -15.62 14.02 -10.00
N GLU A 7 -15.30 14.05 -11.30
CA GLU A 7 -16.26 14.05 -12.41
C GLU A 7 -16.46 12.65 -13.01
N ASN A 8 -15.48 11.76 -12.84
CA ASN A 8 -15.50 10.36 -13.30
C ASN A 8 -15.24 9.39 -12.12
N PRO A 9 -16.16 9.29 -11.14
CA PRO A 9 -15.96 8.51 -9.92
C PRO A 9 -15.84 7.00 -10.17
N GLN A 10 -16.41 6.52 -11.28
CA GLN A 10 -16.30 5.12 -11.70
C GLN A 10 -15.02 4.84 -12.51
N LYS A 11 -14.14 5.84 -12.67
CA LYS A 11 -12.86 5.74 -13.38
C LYS A 11 -12.97 5.14 -14.79
N LYS A 12 -14.09 5.39 -15.48
CA LYS A 12 -14.33 4.87 -16.83
C LYS A 12 -13.18 5.28 -17.76
N SER A 13 -12.77 4.34 -18.62
CA SER A 13 -11.75 4.55 -19.63
C SER A 13 -12.23 5.51 -20.73
N ASP A 14 -11.27 6.05 -21.48
CA ASP A 14 -11.52 6.88 -22.67
C ASP A 14 -10.76 6.26 -23.85
N ALA A 15 -11.42 6.03 -24.98
CA ALA A 15 -10.84 5.35 -26.14
C ALA A 15 -9.67 6.13 -26.80
N SER A 16 -9.54 7.42 -26.51
CA SER A 16 -8.48 8.28 -27.05
C SER A 16 -7.30 8.44 -26.10
N GLN A 17 -7.29 7.75 -24.96
CA GLN A 17 -6.28 7.91 -23.92
C GLN A 17 -5.87 6.58 -23.30
N PHE A 18 -4.56 6.34 -23.29
CA PHE A 18 -3.90 5.38 -22.42
C PHE A 18 -2.72 6.08 -21.75
N TYR A 19 -2.23 5.50 -20.67
CA TYR A 19 -1.02 5.98 -20.01
C TYR A 19 -0.12 4.78 -19.70
N ILE A 20 1.17 5.04 -19.73
CA ILE A 20 2.20 4.07 -19.35
C ILE A 20 2.59 4.38 -17.91
N VAL A 21 2.65 3.34 -17.10
CA VAL A 21 3.08 3.44 -15.72
C VAL A 21 4.50 2.93 -15.63
N HIS A 22 5.41 3.78 -15.15
CA HIS A 22 6.75 3.35 -14.75
C HIS A 22 6.76 3.20 -13.23
N GLY A 23 6.76 1.94 -12.78
CA GLY A 23 6.84 1.59 -11.37
C GLY A 23 8.21 1.84 -10.76
N LYS A 24 8.32 1.59 -9.46
CA LYS A 24 9.60 1.55 -8.76
C LYS A 24 9.69 0.33 -7.87
N GLU A 25 10.90 -0.13 -7.63
CA GLU A 25 11.17 -1.13 -6.60
C GLU A 25 10.87 -0.58 -5.21
N TYR A 26 10.38 -1.45 -4.34
CA TYR A 26 10.16 -1.15 -2.93
C TYR A 26 11.14 -1.97 -2.10
N THR A 27 11.76 -1.34 -1.11
CA THR A 27 12.53 -2.11 -0.13
C THR A 27 11.57 -2.89 0.78
N GLN A 28 12.00 -4.06 1.24
CA GLN A 28 11.24 -4.86 2.20
C GLN A 28 10.80 -4.04 3.41
N GLY A 29 11.71 -3.25 4.00
CA GLY A 29 11.40 -2.41 5.15
C GLY A 29 10.35 -1.33 4.87
N ARG A 30 10.28 -0.81 3.62
CA ARG A 30 9.22 0.13 3.22
C ARG A 30 7.86 -0.56 3.16
N LEU A 31 7.80 -1.77 2.59
CA LEU A 31 6.56 -2.55 2.50
C LEU A 31 6.06 -2.94 3.91
N ASP A 32 6.95 -3.39 4.77
CA ASP A 32 6.61 -3.71 6.17
C ASP A 32 6.11 -2.46 6.92
N THR A 33 6.73 -1.30 6.67
CA THR A 33 6.27 -0.02 7.24
C THR A 33 4.85 0.32 6.79
N MET A 34 4.47 0.01 5.55
CA MET A 34 3.12 0.25 5.04
C MET A 34 2.08 -0.63 5.75
N GLU A 35 2.38 -1.91 5.98
CA GLU A 35 1.53 -2.80 6.80
C GLU A 35 1.41 -2.27 8.23
N MET A 36 2.53 -1.90 8.84
CA MET A 36 2.57 -1.37 10.20
C MET A 36 1.81 -0.05 10.35
N ALA A 37 1.86 0.85 9.36
CA ALA A 37 1.17 2.14 9.41
C ALA A 37 -0.35 1.99 9.62
N VAL A 38 -0.95 0.91 9.10
CA VAL A 38 -2.37 0.57 9.28
C VAL A 38 -2.58 -0.26 10.55
N ASN A 39 -1.73 -1.26 10.75
CA ASN A 39 -1.95 -2.29 11.76
C ASN A 39 -1.57 -1.86 13.20
N VAL A 40 -0.54 -1.02 13.35
CA VAL A 40 -0.07 -0.56 14.67
C VAL A 40 -1.13 0.29 15.38
N PRO A 41 -1.79 1.28 14.74
CA PRO A 41 -2.90 2.01 15.37
C PRO A 41 -4.03 1.09 15.86
N ILE A 42 -4.39 0.07 15.07
CA ILE A 42 -5.42 -0.92 15.44
C ILE A 42 -4.99 -1.66 16.72
N LYS A 43 -3.76 -2.20 16.74
CA LYS A 43 -3.24 -2.91 17.92
C LYS A 43 -3.13 -1.99 19.14
N ASN A 44 -2.66 -0.76 18.97
CA ASN A 44 -2.54 0.22 20.05
C ASN A 44 -3.90 0.57 20.66
N GLN A 45 -4.95 0.69 19.84
CA GLN A 45 -6.29 0.93 20.33
C GLN A 45 -6.83 -0.24 21.15
N LEU A 46 -6.55 -1.49 20.74
CA LEU A 46 -6.90 -2.69 21.51
C LEU A 46 -6.13 -2.74 22.84
N ILE A 47 -4.83 -2.49 22.84
CA ILE A 47 -4.03 -2.43 24.07
C ILE A 47 -4.57 -1.35 25.02
N ARG A 48 -4.88 -0.15 24.50
CA ARG A 48 -5.46 0.93 25.30
C ARG A 48 -6.80 0.54 25.92
N THR A 49 -7.61 -0.22 25.20
CA THR A 49 -8.97 -0.58 25.64
C THR A 49 -8.96 -1.76 26.62
N TYR A 50 -8.15 -2.79 26.35
CA TYR A 50 -8.22 -4.06 27.05
C TYR A 50 -7.03 -4.35 27.96
N TYR A 51 -5.86 -3.74 27.73
CA TYR A 51 -4.69 -3.93 28.59
C TYR A 51 -4.51 -2.80 29.60
N ALA A 52 -4.63 -1.53 29.15
CA ALA A 52 -4.38 -0.37 30.01
C ALA A 52 -5.20 -0.35 31.32
N PRO A 53 -6.48 -0.78 31.37
CA PRO A 53 -7.24 -0.84 32.61
C PRO A 53 -6.65 -1.80 33.68
N HIS A 54 -5.88 -2.80 33.27
CA HIS A 54 -5.27 -3.78 34.17
C HIS A 54 -3.85 -3.41 34.62
N LYS A 55 -3.31 -2.28 34.16
CA LYS A 55 -1.90 -1.91 34.38
C LYS A 55 -1.56 -1.76 35.87
N GLU A 56 -2.46 -1.17 36.67
CA GLU A 56 -2.25 -1.01 38.11
C GLU A 56 -2.28 -2.35 38.85
N GLU A 57 -3.22 -3.23 38.48
CA GLU A 57 -3.31 -4.57 39.08
C GLU A 57 -2.11 -5.44 38.71
N LEU A 58 -1.68 -5.40 37.45
CA LEU A 58 -0.47 -6.06 37.00
C LEU A 58 0.77 -5.54 37.76
N ALA A 59 0.86 -4.23 38.04
CA ALA A 59 1.97 -3.69 38.82
C ALA A 59 1.99 -4.24 40.25
N ARG A 60 0.81 -4.34 40.91
CA ARG A 60 0.69 -4.93 42.25
C ARG A 60 1.08 -6.41 42.26
N LEU A 61 0.51 -7.20 41.35
CA LEU A 61 0.79 -8.64 41.27
C LEU A 61 2.26 -8.94 40.97
N LYS A 62 2.93 -8.09 40.19
CA LYS A 62 4.36 -8.24 39.90
C LYS A 62 5.23 -8.27 41.17
N GLU A 63 4.82 -7.55 42.20
CA GLU A 63 5.52 -7.49 43.48
C GLU A 63 5.04 -8.57 44.47
N SER A 64 3.73 -8.86 44.48
CA SER A 64 3.13 -9.72 45.50
C SER A 64 2.95 -11.20 45.10
N ASP A 65 2.65 -11.47 43.82
CA ASP A 65 2.35 -12.81 43.31
C ASP A 65 2.77 -12.95 41.84
N PRO A 66 4.00 -13.42 41.58
CA PRO A 66 4.50 -13.65 40.22
C PRO A 66 3.66 -14.63 39.39
N ARG A 67 2.97 -15.59 40.03
CA ARG A 67 2.11 -16.55 39.31
C ARG A 67 0.83 -15.88 38.86
N GLY A 68 0.17 -15.14 39.77
CA GLY A 68 -1.00 -14.33 39.45
C GLY A 68 -0.71 -13.26 38.40
N PHE A 69 0.46 -12.62 38.45
CA PHE A 69 0.92 -11.67 37.43
C PHE A 69 0.94 -12.32 36.03
N ASN A 70 1.62 -13.45 35.89
CA ASN A 70 1.71 -14.14 34.60
C ASN A 70 0.33 -14.60 34.11
N ALA A 71 -0.51 -15.16 34.99
CA ALA A 71 -1.85 -15.60 34.63
C ALA A 71 -2.74 -14.46 34.13
N LEU A 72 -2.72 -13.30 34.81
CA LEU A 72 -3.48 -12.13 34.37
C LEU A 72 -2.91 -11.53 33.09
N LEU A 73 -1.58 -11.45 32.97
CA LEU A 73 -0.91 -10.94 31.77
C LEU A 73 -1.27 -11.78 30.54
N ASP A 74 -1.17 -13.11 30.65
CA ASP A 74 -1.48 -14.04 29.57
C ASP A 74 -2.96 -13.96 29.18
N SER A 75 -3.86 -13.84 30.16
CA SER A 75 -5.29 -13.66 29.91
C SER A 75 -5.58 -12.36 29.14
N VAL A 76 -5.02 -11.24 29.60
CA VAL A 76 -5.24 -9.92 28.98
C VAL A 76 -4.63 -9.86 27.58
N LEU A 77 -3.40 -10.35 27.41
CA LEU A 77 -2.75 -10.38 26.10
C LEU A 77 -3.46 -11.34 25.14
N GLY A 78 -3.94 -12.50 25.63
CA GLY A 78 -4.73 -13.43 24.84
C GLY A 78 -6.03 -12.82 24.30
N VAL A 79 -6.70 -11.99 25.09
CA VAL A 79 -7.86 -11.21 24.62
C VAL A 79 -7.45 -10.20 23.54
N VAL A 80 -6.37 -9.43 23.78
CA VAL A 80 -5.86 -8.46 22.78
C VAL A 80 -5.51 -9.15 21.47
N ASP A 81 -4.80 -10.27 21.52
CA ASP A 81 -4.36 -11.01 20.34
C ASP A 81 -5.54 -11.64 19.59
N SER A 82 -6.53 -12.19 20.30
CA SER A 82 -7.76 -12.72 19.69
C SER A 82 -8.56 -11.62 18.98
N LEU A 83 -8.70 -10.45 19.61
CA LEU A 83 -9.39 -9.31 19.02
C LEU A 83 -8.60 -8.72 17.84
N TYR A 84 -7.28 -8.69 17.92
CA TYR A 84 -6.43 -8.25 16.82
C TYR A 84 -6.47 -9.22 15.65
N ALA A 85 -6.55 -10.53 15.89
CA ALA A 85 -6.73 -11.54 14.85
C ALA A 85 -8.04 -11.33 14.06
N LEU A 86 -9.10 -10.86 14.72
CA LEU A 86 -10.42 -10.61 14.13
C LEU A 86 -10.65 -9.15 13.71
N ALA A 87 -9.69 -8.25 13.95
CA ALA A 87 -9.89 -6.83 13.74
C ALA A 87 -10.15 -6.50 12.26
N PRO A 88 -11.23 -5.76 11.94
CA PRO A 88 -11.47 -5.27 10.60
C PRO A 88 -10.46 -4.17 10.24
N GLY A 89 -10.22 -3.98 8.94
CA GLY A 89 -9.36 -2.91 8.45
C GLY A 89 -7.85 -3.16 8.60
N LYS A 90 -7.44 -4.36 9.04
CA LYS A 90 -6.04 -4.78 8.93
C LYS A 90 -5.60 -4.78 7.48
N PHE A 91 -4.35 -4.40 7.27
CA PHE A 91 -3.72 -4.41 5.97
C PHE A 91 -2.49 -5.29 5.99
N LEU A 92 -2.49 -6.30 5.13
CA LEU A 92 -1.34 -7.14 4.84
C LEU A 92 -1.25 -7.25 3.32
N PHE A 93 -0.02 -7.20 2.79
CA PHE A 93 0.18 -7.55 1.40
C PHE A 93 -0.17 -9.04 1.21
N PRO A 94 -0.89 -9.39 0.13
CA PRO A 94 -1.05 -10.78 -0.27
C PRO A 94 0.29 -11.51 -0.41
N ASP A 95 0.27 -12.81 -0.17
CA ASP A 95 1.46 -13.68 -0.30
C ASP A 95 2.11 -13.50 -1.68
N GLY A 96 3.44 -13.37 -1.71
CA GLY A 96 4.20 -13.17 -2.95
C GLY A 96 4.27 -11.72 -3.44
N LEU A 97 3.35 -10.84 -3.03
CA LEU A 97 3.28 -9.48 -3.59
C LEU A 97 4.44 -8.60 -3.11
N LYS A 98 4.95 -8.83 -1.90
CA LYS A 98 6.13 -8.10 -1.40
C LYS A 98 7.38 -8.45 -2.20
N GLU A 99 7.56 -9.73 -2.55
CA GLU A 99 8.66 -10.19 -3.39
C GLU A 99 8.57 -9.60 -4.81
N ILE A 100 7.37 -9.54 -5.38
CA ILE A 100 7.15 -8.91 -6.70
C ILE A 100 7.54 -7.43 -6.66
N TYR A 101 7.05 -6.68 -5.66
CA TYR A 101 7.39 -5.26 -5.51
C TYR A 101 8.88 -5.00 -5.26
N THR A 102 9.56 -5.95 -4.63
CA THR A 102 10.99 -5.83 -4.34
C THR A 102 11.83 -6.11 -5.57
N ASN A 103 11.47 -7.11 -6.38
CA ASN A 103 12.30 -7.58 -7.50
C ASN A 103 11.97 -6.92 -8.85
N PHE A 104 10.70 -6.56 -9.08
CA PHE A 104 10.22 -6.03 -10.36
C PHE A 104 9.62 -4.63 -10.23
N GLY A 105 9.36 -4.18 -8.99
CA GLY A 105 8.73 -2.91 -8.71
C GLY A 105 7.25 -2.86 -9.06
N GLY A 106 6.72 -1.64 -9.14
CA GLY A 106 5.33 -1.38 -9.51
C GLY A 106 4.80 -0.09 -8.88
N LEU A 107 3.48 0.12 -8.93
CA LEU A 107 2.80 1.24 -8.29
C LEU A 107 1.61 0.75 -7.46
N HIS A 108 1.88 0.35 -6.22
CA HIS A 108 0.88 -0.19 -5.30
C HIS A 108 -0.41 0.63 -5.17
N HIS A 109 -0.34 1.95 -5.22
CA HIS A 109 -1.51 2.82 -5.12
C HIS A 109 -2.47 2.75 -6.34
N LEU A 110 -2.09 2.04 -7.41
CA LEU A 110 -2.92 1.79 -8.58
C LEU A 110 -3.48 0.37 -8.63
N ASP A 111 -3.11 -0.50 -7.67
CA ASP A 111 -3.56 -1.90 -7.62
C ASP A 111 -5.09 -1.95 -7.50
N GLY A 112 -5.73 -2.70 -8.40
CA GLY A 112 -7.19 -2.84 -8.42
C GLY A 112 -7.96 -1.60 -8.91
N GLU A 113 -7.28 -0.47 -9.11
CA GLU A 113 -7.91 0.79 -9.53
C GLU A 113 -8.02 0.92 -11.05
N TYR A 114 -7.12 0.28 -11.79
CA TYR A 114 -7.06 0.36 -13.25
C TYR A 114 -6.76 -1.00 -13.90
N THR A 115 -7.38 -1.23 -15.05
CA THR A 115 -7.10 -2.44 -15.86
C THR A 115 -5.81 -2.27 -16.65
N VAL A 116 -4.83 -3.13 -16.36
CA VAL A 116 -3.64 -3.30 -17.19
C VAL A 116 -4.02 -4.13 -18.42
N PHE A 117 -3.76 -3.61 -19.63
CA PHE A 117 -4.09 -4.29 -20.89
C PHE A 117 -2.85 -4.66 -21.74
N GLY A 118 -1.66 -4.32 -21.29
CA GLY A 118 -0.41 -4.63 -21.96
C GLY A 118 0.81 -4.19 -21.16
N GLU A 119 1.98 -4.58 -21.62
CA GLU A 119 3.27 -4.21 -21.07
C GLU A 119 4.21 -3.72 -22.18
N VAL A 120 5.23 -2.95 -21.79
CA VAL A 120 6.25 -2.48 -22.71
C VAL A 120 7.37 -3.53 -22.75
N THR A 121 7.60 -4.13 -23.90
CA THR A 121 8.64 -5.16 -24.10
C THR A 121 9.97 -4.56 -24.56
N GLU A 122 9.95 -3.42 -25.25
CA GLU A 122 11.12 -2.73 -25.78
C GLU A 122 10.95 -1.20 -25.72
N GLY A 123 12.06 -0.45 -25.69
CA GLY A 123 12.04 1.02 -25.74
C GLY A 123 11.78 1.71 -24.39
N LEU A 124 12.09 1.06 -23.26
CA LEU A 124 11.99 1.67 -21.92
C LEU A 124 12.82 2.96 -21.81
N GLU A 125 13.97 3.02 -22.47
CA GLU A 125 14.83 4.21 -22.52
C GLU A 125 14.17 5.39 -23.27
N VAL A 126 13.23 5.12 -24.17
CA VAL A 126 12.43 6.17 -24.83
C VAL A 126 11.41 6.75 -23.85
N ILE A 127 10.78 5.89 -23.03
CA ILE A 127 9.86 6.33 -21.98
C ILE A 127 10.58 7.23 -20.97
N GLU A 128 11.80 6.86 -20.55
CA GLU A 128 12.60 7.70 -19.66
C GLU A 128 12.90 9.08 -20.25
N LYS A 129 13.25 9.15 -21.53
CA LYS A 129 13.49 10.43 -22.23
C LYS A 129 12.22 11.29 -22.31
N ILE A 130 11.06 10.68 -22.55
CA ILE A 130 9.78 11.40 -22.57
C ILE A 130 9.44 11.92 -21.17
N ALA A 131 9.62 11.10 -20.13
CA ALA A 131 9.37 11.47 -18.74
C ALA A 131 10.29 12.59 -18.23
N ALA A 132 11.49 12.73 -18.81
CA ALA A 132 12.45 13.78 -18.47
C ALA A 132 12.21 15.12 -19.21
N LEU A 133 11.20 15.22 -20.08
CA LEU A 133 10.90 16.47 -20.79
C LEU A 133 10.53 17.59 -19.81
N ALA A 134 11.00 18.81 -20.07
CA ALA A 134 10.58 19.97 -19.31
C ALA A 134 9.08 20.20 -19.48
N VAL A 135 8.37 20.36 -18.36
CA VAL A 135 6.91 20.57 -18.33
C VAL A 135 6.56 22.00 -17.93
N ASP A 136 5.33 22.42 -18.24
CA ASP A 136 4.71 23.63 -17.70
C ASP A 136 4.04 23.40 -16.34
N GLU A 137 3.35 24.42 -15.80
CA GLU A 137 2.68 24.37 -14.50
C GLU A 137 1.52 23.36 -14.44
N ASN A 138 1.03 22.91 -15.60
CA ASN A 138 -0.04 21.90 -15.71
C ASN A 138 0.52 20.50 -16.03
N SER A 139 1.82 20.29 -15.85
CA SER A 139 2.52 19.04 -16.19
C SER A 139 2.46 18.67 -17.68
N ARG A 140 2.21 19.63 -18.58
CA ARG A 140 2.28 19.40 -20.02
C ARG A 140 3.71 19.57 -20.50
N PRO A 141 4.28 18.63 -21.28
CA PRO A 141 5.59 18.83 -21.90
C PRO A 141 5.64 20.09 -22.77
N LYS A 142 6.68 20.92 -22.59
CA LYS A 142 6.92 22.14 -23.40
C LYS A 142 7.23 21.82 -24.86
N THR A 143 7.78 20.63 -25.09
CA THR A 143 8.02 20.07 -26.42
C THR A 143 7.14 18.84 -26.58
N ASP A 144 6.31 18.80 -27.63
CA ASP A 144 5.40 17.69 -27.87
C ASP A 144 6.17 16.39 -28.19
N ALA A 145 5.87 15.31 -27.45
CA ALA A 145 6.18 13.94 -27.85
C ALA A 145 4.98 13.38 -28.63
N LYS A 146 5.16 13.06 -29.91
CA LYS A 146 4.08 12.66 -30.82
C LYS A 146 4.22 11.21 -31.26
N ILE A 147 3.12 10.46 -31.18
CA ILE A 147 3.02 9.16 -31.85
C ILE A 147 2.81 9.43 -33.34
N ILE A 148 3.80 9.06 -34.16
CA ILE A 148 3.75 9.28 -35.62
C ILE A 148 3.01 8.14 -36.33
N ARG A 149 3.15 6.91 -35.83
CA ARG A 149 2.53 5.71 -36.41
C ARG A 149 2.31 4.65 -35.34
N ILE A 150 1.25 3.88 -35.47
CA ILE A 150 0.95 2.66 -34.70
C ILE A 150 0.68 1.54 -35.70
N TYR A 151 1.18 0.35 -35.43
CA TYR A 151 0.89 -0.86 -36.20
C TYR A 151 0.80 -2.04 -35.24
N THR A 152 0.05 -3.06 -35.64
CA THR A 152 -0.06 -4.33 -34.92
C THR A 152 0.74 -5.37 -35.68
N GLU A 153 1.47 -6.22 -34.95
CA GLU A 153 2.02 -7.43 -35.54
C GLU A 153 0.87 -8.41 -35.80
N PRO A 154 0.81 -9.04 -36.99
CA PRO A 154 -0.22 -10.00 -37.34
C PRO A 154 -0.11 -11.33 -36.58
#